data_AF-A0A3C0VEA1-F1
#
_entry.id   AF-A0A3C0VEA1-F1
#
_cell.length_a   1.000
_cell.length_b   1.000
_cell.length_c   1.000
_cell.angle_alpha   90.00
_cell.angle_beta   90.00
_cell.angle_gamma   90.00
#
_symmetry.space_group_name_H-M   'P 1'
#
loop_
_entity.id
_entity.type
_entity.pdbx_description
1 polymer ?
#
loop_
_entity_poly.entity_id
_entity_poly.type
_entity_poly.pdbx_seq_one_letter_code
_entity_poly.pdbx_strand_id
1 'polypeptide(L)'
;EKPGLTVKINQFVTAQRFHGLRKFVLNNGVQDPSYLCETIGYELWRAAGVPAPRTAFVRLALNGRELGLYILVESASQDFLAANFKDPSGNLYEGPGEITDELDVDKGGAAADRADLRALAAAAEESDPAARLARIEKLLDLDCFASFLAVEVITWHWDGYAMASNNYRVYRDPAASRFVFLPHGADQLFQDPGGPLEPDMQALVADAVMAIPAFRERYRTRVAELLCGPAAAPVLAGRIDAFAPRIRQALADIDPELAEAHDGAVAGLAEQVAQRLRSLDDQLAGRAPSRPQPPAEQPPAQPVFDERGIARIEGWKPRQEAGESTMDVVDDGGKDGAAAFHIAAEGEEPCIASWRARVLVPAGRFVLSGMLRVAGVAPVEDPDEDPASGVCLRISGAHPDRKLLGDSPWRTFKFEFEAAPEGGGEEDAPPLEEKQLVCELRAAAGEAWFDCDSLVLTRIEPAEGSREEE
;
A
#
# COMPACT_ATOMS: atom_id res chain seq x y z
N GLU A 1 24.36 -12.60 -21.63
CA GLU A 1 23.16 -11.78 -21.33
C GLU A 1 22.05 -12.04 -22.34
N LYS A 2 20.79 -12.01 -21.86
CA LYS A 2 19.54 -12.21 -22.60
C LYS A 2 18.68 -10.92 -22.50
N PRO A 3 18.99 -9.87 -23.29
CA PRO A 3 18.36 -8.55 -23.12
C PRO A 3 16.93 -8.54 -23.66
N GLY A 4 16.04 -7.76 -23.05
CA GLY A 4 14.78 -7.36 -23.69
C GLY A 4 15.05 -6.45 -24.88
N LEU A 5 14.27 -6.56 -25.96
CA LEU A 5 14.47 -5.78 -27.18
C LEU A 5 13.19 -5.10 -27.63
N THR A 6 13.28 -3.85 -28.06
CA THR A 6 12.21 -3.21 -28.84
C THR A 6 12.59 -3.20 -30.31
N VAL A 7 11.77 -3.80 -31.16
CA VAL A 7 12.03 -3.91 -32.60
C VAL A 7 11.11 -2.98 -33.37
N LYS A 8 11.69 -1.99 -34.06
CA LYS A 8 10.99 -1.09 -34.99
C LYS A 8 11.21 -1.59 -36.43
N ILE A 9 10.24 -2.33 -36.96
CA ILE A 9 10.31 -2.94 -38.30
C ILE A 9 10.36 -1.87 -39.39
N ASN A 10 9.70 -0.74 -39.18
CA ASN A 10 9.59 0.31 -40.18
C ASN A 10 10.67 1.41 -40.07
N GLN A 11 11.73 1.20 -39.29
CA GLN A 11 12.77 2.21 -39.03
C GLN A 11 13.48 2.68 -40.31
N PHE A 12 13.75 1.76 -41.23
CA PHE A 12 14.46 2.05 -42.50
C PHE A 12 13.56 1.93 -43.73
N VAL A 13 12.44 1.19 -43.63
CA VAL A 13 11.45 1.04 -44.70
C VAL A 13 10.08 1.36 -44.13
N THR A 14 9.58 2.57 -44.38
CA THR A 14 8.39 3.15 -43.72
C THR A 14 7.13 2.25 -43.79
N ALA A 15 6.91 1.58 -44.92
CA ALA A 15 5.77 0.70 -45.15
C ALA A 15 5.98 -0.74 -44.65
N GLN A 16 7.17 -1.11 -44.19
CA GLN A 16 7.46 -2.48 -43.76
C GLN A 16 6.66 -2.83 -42.51
N ARG A 17 6.15 -4.06 -42.49
CA ARG A 17 5.38 -4.64 -41.38
C ARG A 17 5.80 -6.09 -41.17
N PHE A 18 5.72 -6.56 -39.94
CA PHE A 18 5.89 -7.97 -39.57
C PHE A 18 4.58 -8.45 -38.94
N HIS A 19 3.87 -9.38 -39.61
CA HIS A 19 2.53 -9.81 -39.20
C HIS A 19 1.56 -8.63 -38.90
N GLY A 20 1.66 -7.56 -39.70
CA GLY A 20 0.86 -6.34 -39.54
C GLY A 20 1.40 -5.32 -38.53
N LEU A 21 2.45 -5.64 -37.78
CA LEU A 21 3.03 -4.77 -36.76
C LEU A 21 4.18 -3.92 -37.31
N ARG A 22 4.20 -2.62 -36.97
CA ARG A 22 5.36 -1.73 -37.20
C ARG A 22 6.41 -1.80 -36.09
N LYS A 23 5.97 -2.10 -34.86
CA LYS A 23 6.78 -2.12 -33.63
C LYS A 23 6.26 -3.24 -32.73
N PHE A 24 7.17 -3.99 -32.13
CA PHE A 24 6.86 -4.96 -31.07
C PHE A 24 8.02 -5.02 -30.08
N VAL A 25 7.74 -5.57 -28.91
CA VAL A 25 8.74 -5.85 -27.86
C VAL A 25 9.02 -7.35 -27.86
N LEU A 26 10.27 -7.73 -27.62
CA LEU A 26 10.69 -9.09 -27.32
C LEU A 26 11.08 -9.10 -25.84
N ASN A 27 10.13 -9.49 -24.99
CA ASN A 27 10.35 -9.64 -23.56
C ASN A 27 11.16 -10.93 -23.32
N ASN A 28 12.21 -10.83 -22.51
CA ASN A 28 13.13 -11.93 -22.25
C ASN A 28 12.58 -12.94 -21.23
N GLY A 29 11.46 -12.65 -20.57
CA GLY A 29 10.81 -13.53 -19.61
C GLY A 29 11.64 -13.82 -18.36
N VAL A 30 12.57 -12.92 -18.00
CA VAL A 30 13.51 -13.17 -16.89
C VAL A 30 12.81 -13.23 -15.52
N GLN A 31 11.71 -12.49 -15.35
CA GLN A 31 10.94 -12.47 -14.09
C GLN A 31 9.84 -13.55 -14.04
N ASP A 32 9.58 -14.23 -15.16
CA ASP A 32 8.58 -15.30 -15.28
C ASP A 32 9.20 -16.52 -15.98
N PRO A 33 9.78 -17.47 -15.23
CA PRO A 33 10.36 -18.68 -15.81
C PRO A 33 9.33 -19.61 -16.47
N SER A 34 8.02 -19.39 -16.27
CA SER A 34 6.97 -20.12 -16.99
C SER A 34 6.69 -19.55 -18.39
N TYR A 35 7.04 -18.28 -18.62
CA TYR A 35 6.67 -17.47 -19.79
C TYR A 35 5.15 -17.27 -19.98
N LEU A 36 4.31 -17.66 -19.03
CA LEU A 36 2.85 -17.68 -19.20
C LEU A 36 2.15 -16.42 -18.69
N CYS A 37 2.67 -15.75 -17.65
CA CYS A 37 1.98 -14.67 -16.94
C CYS A 37 1.56 -13.55 -17.90
N GLU A 38 2.49 -13.00 -18.67
CA GLU A 38 2.20 -11.87 -19.56
C GLU A 38 1.17 -12.22 -20.65
N THR A 39 1.22 -13.45 -21.16
CA THR A 39 0.25 -13.92 -22.17
C THR A 39 -1.14 -14.11 -21.57
N ILE A 40 -1.24 -14.80 -20.43
CA ILE A 40 -2.52 -15.07 -19.75
C ILE A 40 -3.14 -13.77 -19.24
N GLY A 41 -2.34 -12.88 -18.63
CA GLY A 41 -2.78 -11.59 -18.13
C GLY A 41 -3.41 -10.75 -19.24
N TYR A 42 -2.69 -10.50 -20.35
CA TYR A 42 -3.24 -9.72 -21.46
C TYR A 42 -4.44 -10.40 -22.15
N GLU A 43 -4.49 -11.73 -22.21
CA GLU A 43 -5.70 -12.43 -22.65
C GLU A 43 -6.90 -12.15 -21.74
N LEU A 44 -6.68 -12.12 -20.42
CA LEU A 44 -7.72 -11.87 -19.45
C LEU A 44 -8.22 -10.42 -19.50
N TRP A 45 -7.35 -9.42 -19.59
CA TRP A 45 -7.78 -8.02 -19.82
C TRP A 45 -8.61 -7.87 -21.09
N ARG A 46 -8.18 -8.47 -22.21
CA ARG A 46 -8.98 -8.48 -23.45
C ARG A 46 -10.34 -9.14 -23.27
N ALA A 47 -10.38 -10.28 -22.59
CA ALA A 47 -11.64 -10.98 -22.30
C ALA A 47 -12.55 -10.18 -21.35
N ALA A 48 -11.97 -9.34 -20.50
CA ALA A 48 -12.67 -8.39 -19.64
C ALA A 48 -13.09 -7.10 -20.37
N GLY A 49 -12.82 -6.96 -21.66
CA GLY A 49 -13.19 -5.79 -22.46
C GLY A 49 -12.20 -4.62 -22.38
N VAL A 50 -11.03 -4.81 -21.76
CA VAL A 50 -9.96 -3.81 -21.69
C VAL A 50 -8.98 -4.04 -22.85
N PRO A 51 -8.70 -3.04 -23.69
CA PRO A 51 -7.69 -3.18 -24.73
C PRO A 51 -6.31 -3.51 -24.12
N ALA A 52 -5.70 -4.62 -24.56
CA ALA A 52 -4.41 -5.07 -24.03
C ALA A 52 -3.54 -5.74 -25.12
N PRO A 53 -2.20 -5.61 -25.04
CA PRO A 53 -1.27 -6.14 -26.04
C PRO A 53 -1.44 -7.63 -26.37
N ARG A 54 -1.49 -7.98 -27.66
CA ARG A 54 -1.40 -9.39 -28.09
C ARG A 54 0.02 -9.93 -27.90
N THR A 55 0.14 -11.23 -27.66
CA THR A 55 1.44 -11.89 -27.47
C THR A 55 1.64 -13.10 -28.40
N ALA A 56 2.89 -13.49 -28.58
CA ALA A 56 3.29 -14.75 -29.20
C ALA A 56 4.63 -15.24 -28.62
N PHE A 57 4.92 -16.53 -28.70
CA PHE A 57 6.21 -17.09 -28.29
C PHE A 57 7.16 -17.19 -29.50
N VAL A 58 8.42 -16.76 -29.33
CA VAL A 58 9.41 -16.79 -30.41
C VAL A 58 10.77 -17.29 -29.91
N ARG A 59 11.48 -18.06 -30.74
CA ARG A 59 12.92 -18.32 -30.54
C ARG A 59 13.71 -17.25 -31.27
N LEU A 60 14.63 -16.60 -30.56
CA LEU A 60 15.43 -15.51 -31.08
C LEU A 60 16.88 -15.92 -31.28
N ALA A 61 17.43 -15.63 -32.45
CA ALA A 61 18.86 -15.66 -32.71
C ALA A 61 19.32 -14.28 -33.20
N LEU A 62 20.46 -13.80 -32.68
CA LEU A 62 21.06 -12.53 -33.05
C LEU A 62 22.47 -12.77 -33.56
N ASN A 63 22.72 -12.43 -34.83
CA ASN A 63 24.00 -12.64 -35.52
C ASN A 63 24.52 -14.09 -35.41
N GLY A 64 23.62 -15.07 -35.57
CA GLY A 64 23.93 -16.49 -35.48
C GLY A 64 24.06 -17.05 -34.05
N ARG A 65 23.98 -16.19 -33.02
CA ARG A 65 23.94 -16.61 -31.61
C ARG A 65 22.49 -16.81 -31.16
N GLU A 66 22.13 -18.01 -30.76
CA GLU A 66 20.84 -18.28 -30.14
C GLU A 66 20.75 -17.56 -28.78
N LEU A 67 19.69 -16.76 -28.62
CA LEU A 67 19.35 -16.07 -27.37
C LEU A 67 18.24 -16.78 -26.58
N GLY A 68 17.60 -17.77 -27.20
CA GLY A 68 16.56 -18.62 -26.60
C GLY A 68 15.14 -18.12 -26.82
N LEU A 69 14.23 -18.52 -25.93
CA LEU A 69 12.80 -18.21 -26.00
C LEU A 69 12.49 -16.79 -25.49
N TYR A 70 11.61 -16.08 -26.18
CA TYR A 70 11.11 -14.74 -25.84
C TYR A 70 9.58 -14.69 -26.00
N ILE A 71 8.97 -13.72 -25.32
CA ILE A 71 7.58 -13.34 -25.55
C ILE A 71 7.59 -12.12 -26.48
N LEU A 72 7.05 -12.28 -27.68
CA LEU A 72 6.75 -11.16 -28.58
C LEU A 72 5.48 -10.49 -28.09
N VAL A 73 5.58 -9.23 -27.70
CA VAL A 73 4.48 -8.41 -27.20
C VAL A 73 4.18 -7.30 -28.20
N GLU A 74 2.92 -7.18 -28.61
CA GLU A 74 2.44 -6.05 -29.42
C GLU A 74 2.73 -4.73 -28.72
N SER A 75 3.41 -3.80 -29.40
CA SER A 75 3.60 -2.47 -28.82
C SER A 75 2.28 -1.69 -28.81
N ALA A 76 2.05 -0.91 -27.76
CA ALA A 76 0.99 0.12 -27.67
C ALA A 76 1.25 1.27 -28.65
N SER A 77 1.25 0.94 -29.93
CA SER A 77 1.53 1.84 -31.04
C SER A 77 0.23 2.40 -31.61
N GLN A 78 0.32 3.30 -32.58
CA GLN A 78 -0.86 3.74 -33.32
C GLN A 78 -1.54 2.59 -34.10
N ASP A 79 -0.87 1.46 -34.39
CA ASP A 79 -1.54 0.28 -34.96
C ASP A 79 -2.43 -0.38 -33.92
N PHE A 80 -1.94 -0.49 -32.68
CA PHE A 80 -2.71 -0.97 -31.53
C PHE A 80 -3.91 -0.04 -31.27
N LEU A 81 -3.69 1.27 -31.26
CA LEU A 81 -4.78 2.24 -31.06
C LEU A 81 -5.82 2.13 -32.18
N ALA A 82 -5.41 2.04 -33.45
CA ALA A 82 -6.32 1.92 -34.58
C ALA A 82 -7.12 0.60 -34.59
N ALA A 83 -6.57 -0.45 -33.99
CA ALA A 83 -7.25 -1.73 -33.87
C ALA A 83 -8.30 -1.75 -32.74
N ASN A 84 -8.14 -0.92 -31.71
CA ASN A 84 -8.96 -0.98 -30.50
C ASN A 84 -9.89 0.24 -30.31
N PHE A 85 -9.60 1.37 -30.95
CA PHE A 85 -10.34 2.63 -30.79
C PHE A 85 -10.84 3.16 -32.13
N LYS A 86 -11.98 3.86 -32.10
CA LYS A 86 -12.56 4.49 -33.30
C LYS A 86 -11.68 5.63 -33.83
N ASP A 87 -11.04 6.36 -32.92
CA ASP A 87 -10.09 7.42 -33.23
C ASP A 87 -8.75 7.09 -32.55
N PRO A 88 -7.67 6.82 -33.30
CA PRO A 88 -6.34 6.49 -32.77
C PRO A 88 -5.41 7.70 -32.63
N SER A 89 -5.93 8.92 -32.76
CA SER A 89 -5.14 10.16 -32.75
C SER A 89 -4.99 10.80 -31.36
N GLY A 90 -5.61 10.20 -30.34
CA GLY A 90 -5.56 10.65 -28.96
C GLY A 90 -4.16 10.57 -28.34
N ASN A 91 -4.03 11.21 -27.18
CA ASN A 91 -2.81 11.14 -26.40
C ASN A 91 -2.70 9.79 -25.68
N LEU A 92 -1.54 9.14 -25.81
CA LEU A 92 -1.16 7.95 -25.06
C LEU A 92 -0.01 8.32 -24.13
N TYR A 93 -0.28 8.22 -22.84
CA TYR A 93 0.66 8.50 -21.77
C TYR A 93 1.28 7.20 -21.24
N GLU A 94 2.58 7.20 -20.98
CA GLU A 94 3.29 6.07 -20.35
C GLU A 94 4.40 6.57 -19.41
N GLY A 95 4.80 5.75 -18.44
CA GLY A 95 5.89 6.06 -17.52
C GLY A 95 5.65 5.44 -16.15
N PRO A 96 6.70 5.35 -15.31
CA PRO A 96 6.50 5.06 -13.91
C PRO A 96 5.85 6.26 -13.21
N GLY A 97 5.05 6.01 -12.17
CA GLY A 97 4.46 7.06 -11.34
C GLY A 97 2.98 7.32 -11.58
N GLU A 98 2.44 8.28 -10.84
CA GLU A 98 1.02 8.62 -10.86
C GLU A 98 0.66 9.51 -12.07
N ILE A 99 -0.63 9.62 -12.40
CA ILE A 99 -1.12 10.53 -13.44
C ILE A 99 -0.83 12.02 -13.16
N THR A 100 -0.49 12.36 -11.91
CA THR A 100 -0.05 13.69 -11.48
C THR A 100 1.41 13.97 -11.83
N ASP A 101 2.18 12.92 -12.11
CA ASP A 101 3.59 13.02 -12.44
C ASP A 101 3.80 13.37 -13.92
N GLU A 102 5.05 13.61 -14.29
CA GLU A 102 5.41 13.92 -15.68
C GLU A 102 5.48 12.68 -16.58
N LEU A 103 4.35 11.99 -16.79
CA LEU A 103 4.28 10.84 -17.70
C LEU A 103 4.67 11.23 -19.14
N ASP A 104 5.44 10.38 -19.81
CA ASP A 104 5.82 10.56 -21.21
C ASP A 104 4.60 10.51 -22.13
N VAL A 105 4.63 11.34 -23.18
CA VAL A 105 3.63 11.29 -24.24
C VAL A 105 4.17 10.41 -25.38
N ASP A 106 3.96 9.08 -25.31
CA ASP A 106 4.45 8.18 -26.36
C ASP A 106 3.77 8.49 -27.70
N LYS A 107 2.48 8.83 -27.69
CA LYS A 107 1.73 9.26 -28.88
C LYS A 107 0.85 10.44 -28.52
N GLY A 108 0.70 11.41 -29.42
CA GLY A 108 -0.20 12.53 -29.19
C GLY A 108 -0.39 13.45 -30.39
N GLY A 109 -1.44 14.25 -30.28
CA GLY A 109 -1.73 15.41 -31.12
C GLY A 109 -1.18 16.71 -30.51
N ALA A 110 -1.72 17.86 -30.92
CA ALA A 110 -1.23 19.20 -30.52
C ALA A 110 -1.34 19.55 -29.01
N ALA A 111 -1.94 18.71 -28.17
CA ALA A 111 -2.18 18.94 -26.75
C ALA A 111 -1.24 18.07 -25.87
N ALA A 112 0.07 18.20 -26.05
CA ALA A 112 1.08 17.51 -25.22
C ALA A 112 1.28 18.17 -23.84
N ASP A 113 0.42 19.10 -23.44
CA ASP A 113 0.55 19.86 -22.21
C ASP A 113 0.01 19.11 -20.96
N ARG A 114 -0.52 17.90 -21.14
CA ARG A 114 -1.10 17.04 -20.08
C ARG A 114 -2.26 17.70 -19.33
N ALA A 115 -2.95 18.68 -19.92
CA ALA A 115 -4.06 19.38 -19.27
C ALA A 115 -5.25 18.47 -18.97
N ASP A 116 -5.44 17.44 -19.79
CA ASP A 116 -6.43 16.38 -19.61
C ASP A 116 -6.13 15.50 -18.39
N LEU A 117 -4.88 15.07 -18.18
CA LEU A 117 -4.47 14.31 -17.00
C LEU A 117 -4.65 15.15 -15.73
N ARG A 118 -4.25 16.42 -15.75
CA ARG A 118 -4.51 17.35 -14.63
C ARG A 118 -5.99 17.50 -14.34
N ALA A 119 -6.84 17.51 -15.37
CA ALA A 119 -8.30 17.56 -15.17
C ALA A 119 -8.85 16.28 -14.53
N LEU A 120 -8.30 15.10 -14.87
CA LEU A 120 -8.66 13.83 -14.24
C LEU A 120 -8.18 13.77 -12.78
N ALA A 121 -6.93 14.16 -12.52
CA ALA A 121 -6.39 14.23 -11.16
C ALA A 121 -7.24 15.18 -10.27
N ALA A 122 -7.51 16.40 -10.75
CA ALA A 122 -8.36 17.35 -10.03
C ALA A 122 -9.80 16.86 -9.85
N ALA A 123 -10.30 15.96 -10.71
CA ALA A 123 -11.59 15.31 -10.52
C ALA A 123 -11.53 14.22 -9.44
N ALA A 124 -10.42 13.48 -9.33
CA ALA A 124 -10.19 12.47 -8.30
C ALA A 124 -9.98 13.09 -6.90
N GLU A 125 -9.31 14.24 -6.84
CA GLU A 125 -9.05 15.00 -5.60
C GLU A 125 -10.26 15.79 -5.08
N GLU A 126 -11.36 15.84 -5.83
CA GLU A 126 -12.58 16.55 -5.44
C GLU A 126 -13.08 16.06 -4.07
N SER A 127 -13.33 16.96 -3.13
CA SER A 127 -13.64 16.59 -1.74
C SER A 127 -15.07 16.09 -1.54
N ASP A 128 -16.03 16.60 -2.33
CA ASP A 128 -17.41 16.11 -2.29
C ASP A 128 -17.54 14.79 -3.09
N PRO A 129 -17.96 13.66 -2.46
CA PRO A 129 -18.00 12.36 -3.14
C PRO A 129 -18.94 12.31 -4.35
N ALA A 130 -20.06 13.05 -4.32
CA ALA A 130 -21.00 13.07 -5.44
C ALA A 130 -20.47 13.87 -6.62
N ALA A 131 -19.85 15.03 -6.36
CA ALA A 131 -19.17 15.83 -7.37
C ALA A 131 -17.95 15.10 -7.94
N ARG A 132 -17.17 14.41 -7.10
CA ARG A 132 -16.04 13.56 -7.50
C ARG A 132 -16.49 12.54 -8.54
N LEU A 133 -17.52 11.74 -8.22
CA LEU A 133 -18.08 10.74 -9.15
C LEU A 133 -18.50 11.38 -10.48
N ALA A 134 -19.30 12.45 -10.42
CA ALA A 134 -19.84 13.11 -11.62
C ALA A 134 -18.75 13.73 -12.50
N ARG A 135 -17.61 14.16 -11.92
CA ARG A 135 -16.47 14.68 -12.65
C ARG A 135 -15.63 13.55 -13.27
N ILE A 136 -15.36 12.49 -12.52
CA ILE A 136 -14.62 11.33 -13.02
C ILE A 136 -15.38 10.66 -14.17
N GLU A 137 -16.69 10.44 -14.06
CA GLU A 137 -17.50 9.76 -15.10
C GLU A 137 -17.52 10.51 -16.46
N LYS A 138 -17.31 11.83 -16.44
CA LYS A 138 -17.17 12.64 -17.66
C LYS A 138 -15.81 12.44 -18.33
N LEU A 139 -14.79 12.09 -17.55
CA LEU A 139 -13.40 12.04 -18.00
C LEU A 139 -12.88 10.62 -18.16
N LEU A 140 -13.46 9.61 -17.52
CA LEU A 140 -12.99 8.23 -17.47
C LEU A 140 -14.11 7.27 -17.86
N ASP A 141 -13.77 6.26 -18.66
CA ASP A 141 -14.65 5.11 -18.86
C ASP A 141 -14.64 4.22 -17.61
N LEU A 142 -15.63 4.43 -16.73
CA LEU A 142 -15.71 3.73 -15.44
C LEU A 142 -15.93 2.22 -15.58
N ASP A 143 -16.58 1.74 -16.64
CA ASP A 143 -16.85 0.30 -16.81
C ASP A 143 -15.58 -0.42 -17.32
N CYS A 144 -14.88 0.22 -18.25
CA CYS A 144 -13.56 -0.26 -18.67
C CYS A 144 -12.55 -0.18 -17.51
N PHE A 145 -12.59 0.87 -16.70
CA PHE A 145 -11.71 1.02 -15.55
C PHE A 145 -12.00 0.00 -14.44
N ALA A 146 -13.27 -0.29 -14.14
CA ALA A 146 -13.63 -1.36 -13.22
C ALA A 146 -13.12 -2.73 -13.70
N SER A 147 -13.18 -2.99 -15.01
CA SER A 147 -12.64 -4.22 -15.61
C SER A 147 -11.10 -4.26 -15.54
N PHE A 148 -10.44 -3.12 -15.73
CA PHE A 148 -8.99 -2.99 -15.61
C PHE A 148 -8.52 -3.32 -14.18
N LEU A 149 -9.13 -2.69 -13.17
CA LEU A 149 -8.86 -2.96 -11.76
C LEU A 149 -9.19 -4.39 -11.36
N ALA A 150 -10.32 -4.92 -11.84
CA ALA A 150 -10.74 -6.28 -11.52
C ALA A 150 -9.70 -7.31 -11.97
N VAL A 151 -9.13 -7.15 -13.17
CA VAL A 151 -8.10 -8.06 -13.66
C VAL A 151 -6.79 -7.84 -12.91
N GLU A 152 -6.33 -6.60 -12.65
CA GLU A 152 -5.14 -6.35 -11.81
C GLU A 152 -5.23 -7.07 -10.46
N VAL A 153 -6.38 -7.00 -9.80
CA VAL A 153 -6.59 -7.68 -8.51
C VAL A 153 -6.72 -9.19 -8.67
N ILE A 154 -7.47 -9.69 -9.66
CA ILE A 154 -7.61 -11.14 -9.88
C ILE A 154 -6.23 -11.78 -10.09
N THR A 155 -5.38 -11.13 -10.88
CA THR A 155 -4.04 -11.61 -11.20
C THR A 155 -2.97 -11.18 -10.20
N TRP A 156 -3.32 -10.42 -9.16
CA TRP A 156 -2.36 -9.82 -8.23
C TRP A 156 -1.19 -9.12 -8.94
N HIS A 157 -1.51 -8.22 -9.86
CA HIS A 157 -0.53 -7.38 -10.54
C HIS A 157 -0.07 -6.26 -9.61
N TRP A 158 0.71 -6.65 -8.60
CA TRP A 158 1.05 -5.84 -7.42
C TRP A 158 1.83 -4.56 -7.76
N ASP A 159 2.58 -4.57 -8.85
CA ASP A 159 3.32 -3.41 -9.37
C ASP A 159 2.59 -2.73 -10.55
N GLY A 160 1.30 -3.02 -10.71
CA GLY A 160 0.38 -2.36 -11.64
C GLY A 160 -0.07 -0.98 -11.15
N TYR A 161 -1.06 -0.40 -11.83
CA TYR A 161 -1.51 0.95 -11.52
C TYR A 161 -2.09 1.02 -10.11
N ALA A 162 -3.08 0.18 -9.81
CA ALA A 162 -3.88 0.34 -8.59
C ALA A 162 -3.08 0.28 -7.29
N MET A 163 -2.05 -0.57 -7.24
CA MET A 163 -1.27 -0.86 -6.03
C MET A 163 0.10 -0.19 -5.98
N ALA A 164 0.65 0.28 -7.10
CA ALA A 164 2.00 0.87 -7.12
C ALA A 164 2.19 2.02 -8.13
N SER A 165 1.13 2.48 -8.79
CA SER A 165 1.16 3.50 -9.85
C SER A 165 2.25 3.20 -10.91
N ASN A 166 2.33 1.95 -11.35
CA ASN A 166 3.33 1.50 -12.31
C ASN A 166 2.71 0.52 -13.34
N ASN A 167 3.47 0.15 -14.38
CA ASN A 167 3.07 -0.85 -15.39
C ASN A 167 1.69 -0.59 -16.04
N TYR A 168 1.40 0.67 -16.37
CA TYR A 168 0.18 1.05 -17.07
C TYR A 168 0.45 2.10 -18.15
N ARG A 169 -0.56 2.29 -19.01
CA ARG A 169 -0.67 3.43 -19.92
C ARG A 169 -2.05 4.02 -19.80
N VAL A 170 -2.18 5.31 -20.16
CA VAL A 170 -3.48 5.98 -20.20
C VAL A 170 -3.69 6.56 -21.58
N TYR A 171 -4.77 6.15 -22.24
CA TYR A 171 -5.16 6.70 -23.54
C TYR A 171 -6.32 7.67 -23.38
N ARG A 172 -6.18 8.88 -23.91
CA ARG A 172 -7.27 9.85 -24.04
C ARG A 172 -8.01 9.60 -25.35
N ASP A 173 -9.11 8.85 -25.32
CA ASP A 173 -9.93 8.56 -26.50
C ASP A 173 -10.69 9.83 -26.95
N PRO A 174 -10.36 10.42 -28.12
CA PRO A 174 -11.03 11.62 -28.61
C PRO A 174 -12.50 11.36 -28.96
N ALA A 175 -12.83 10.17 -29.45
CA ALA A 175 -14.17 9.83 -29.91
C ALA A 175 -15.17 9.72 -28.74
N ALA A 176 -14.72 9.15 -27.61
CA ALA A 176 -15.51 9.06 -26.38
C ALA A 176 -15.32 10.27 -25.46
N SER A 177 -14.29 11.09 -25.68
CA SER A 177 -13.84 12.16 -24.78
C SER A 177 -13.56 11.65 -23.36
N ARG A 178 -13.07 10.41 -23.24
CA ARG A 178 -12.79 9.72 -21.97
C ARG A 178 -11.42 9.07 -21.99
N PHE A 179 -10.87 8.87 -20.81
CA PHE A 179 -9.67 8.10 -20.57
C PHE A 179 -9.98 6.62 -20.51
N VAL A 180 -9.02 5.82 -20.99
CA VAL A 180 -9.00 4.37 -20.89
C VAL A 180 -7.62 3.95 -20.39
N PHE A 181 -7.59 3.22 -19.28
CA PHE A 181 -6.36 2.65 -18.72
C PHE A 181 -6.05 1.33 -19.42
N LEU A 182 -4.76 1.11 -19.71
CA LEU A 182 -4.27 -0.01 -20.48
C LEU A 182 -3.16 -0.70 -19.67
N PRO A 183 -3.18 -2.04 -19.56
CA PRO A 183 -2.15 -2.77 -18.83
C PRO A 183 -0.81 -2.76 -19.57
N HIS A 184 0.28 -2.85 -18.81
CA HIS A 184 1.64 -3.06 -19.28
C HIS A 184 2.40 -3.95 -18.29
N GLY A 185 3.64 -4.36 -18.60
CA GLY A 185 4.54 -5.05 -17.66
C GLY A 185 3.90 -6.18 -16.85
N ALA A 186 3.22 -7.13 -17.50
CA ALA A 186 2.38 -8.13 -16.84
C ALA A 186 3.11 -9.48 -16.61
N ASP A 187 4.40 -9.46 -16.32
CA ASP A 187 5.22 -10.66 -16.12
C ASP A 187 5.20 -11.18 -14.67
N GLN A 188 4.92 -10.33 -13.68
CA GLN A 188 4.87 -10.71 -12.26
C GLN A 188 3.44 -10.85 -11.74
N LEU A 189 2.73 -11.87 -12.21
CA LEU A 189 1.34 -12.14 -11.80
C LEU A 189 1.24 -13.34 -10.84
N PHE A 190 0.16 -13.36 -10.06
CA PHE A 190 -0.26 -14.43 -9.14
C PHE A 190 0.69 -14.72 -7.97
N GLN A 191 1.62 -13.80 -7.68
CA GLN A 191 2.65 -14.00 -6.65
C GLN A 191 2.11 -13.98 -5.21
N ASP A 192 0.94 -13.37 -4.96
CA ASP A 192 0.23 -13.46 -3.68
C ASP A 192 -1.17 -14.09 -3.86
N PRO A 193 -1.28 -15.42 -3.67
CA PRO A 193 -2.56 -16.11 -3.69
C PRO A 193 -3.53 -15.64 -2.59
N GLY A 194 -3.02 -15.10 -1.49
CA GLY A 194 -3.80 -14.69 -0.31
C GLY A 194 -4.26 -13.23 -0.32
N GLY A 195 -3.75 -12.42 -1.25
CA GLY A 195 -4.01 -10.98 -1.26
C GLY A 195 -5.50 -10.59 -1.21
N PRO A 196 -5.85 -9.44 -0.59
CA PRO A 196 -7.23 -9.00 -0.50
C PRO A 196 -7.88 -8.72 -1.87
N LEU A 197 -9.19 -8.89 -1.93
CA LEU A 197 -10.08 -8.54 -3.04
C LEU A 197 -10.19 -7.02 -3.20
N GLU A 198 -10.05 -6.28 -2.11
CA GLU A 198 -10.03 -4.83 -2.10
C GLU A 198 -8.73 -4.42 -1.39
N PRO A 199 -7.57 -4.48 -2.08
CA PRO A 199 -6.30 -4.04 -1.52
C PRO A 199 -6.31 -2.53 -1.24
N ASP A 200 -5.33 -2.07 -0.47
CA ASP A 200 -5.07 -0.64 -0.33
C ASP A 200 -4.69 -0.07 -1.69
N MET A 201 -5.58 0.73 -2.26
CA MET A 201 -5.36 1.39 -3.54
C MET A 201 -4.40 2.54 -3.31
N GLN A 202 -3.21 2.47 -3.89
CA GLN A 202 -2.21 3.53 -3.76
C GLN A 202 -2.38 4.60 -4.84
N ALA A 203 -2.90 4.21 -6.01
CA ALA A 203 -3.07 5.15 -7.11
C ALA A 203 -4.28 6.07 -6.93
N LEU A 204 -4.08 7.35 -7.25
CA LEU A 204 -5.03 8.43 -7.00
C LEU A 204 -6.43 8.12 -7.55
N VAL A 205 -6.53 7.70 -8.80
CA VAL A 205 -7.83 7.44 -9.44
C VAL A 205 -8.46 6.18 -8.88
N ALA A 206 -7.66 5.14 -8.61
CA ALA A 206 -8.14 3.86 -8.07
C ALA A 206 -8.70 4.04 -6.64
N ASP A 207 -7.98 4.76 -5.77
CA ASP A 207 -8.45 5.12 -4.43
C ASP A 207 -9.73 5.95 -4.50
N ALA A 208 -9.70 7.02 -5.30
CA ALA A 208 -10.81 7.96 -5.41
C ALA A 208 -12.14 7.30 -5.81
N VAL A 209 -12.11 6.33 -6.73
CA VAL A 209 -13.32 5.61 -7.16
C VAL A 209 -13.68 4.45 -6.24
N MET A 210 -12.72 3.77 -5.62
CA MET A 210 -13.01 2.68 -4.67
C MET A 210 -13.61 3.20 -3.35
N ALA A 211 -13.34 4.47 -3.00
CA ALA A 211 -14.02 5.16 -1.91
C ALA A 211 -15.53 5.37 -2.17
N ILE A 212 -15.99 5.28 -3.43
CA ILE A 212 -17.39 5.51 -3.81
C ILE A 212 -18.17 4.19 -3.68
N PRO A 213 -19.20 4.10 -2.82
CA PRO A 213 -19.91 2.83 -2.57
C PRO A 213 -20.47 2.17 -3.84
N ALA A 214 -21.05 2.96 -4.74
CA ALA A 214 -21.64 2.46 -5.98
C ALA A 214 -20.61 1.91 -6.97
N PHE A 215 -19.42 2.54 -7.06
CA PHE A 215 -18.34 2.03 -7.90
C PHE A 215 -17.73 0.77 -7.28
N ARG A 216 -17.53 0.76 -5.96
CA ARG A 216 -17.04 -0.43 -5.25
C ARG A 216 -17.95 -1.64 -5.43
N GLU A 217 -19.27 -1.44 -5.41
CA GLU A 217 -20.23 -2.49 -5.74
C GLU A 217 -20.07 -2.97 -7.20
N ARG A 218 -20.01 -2.04 -8.16
CA ARG A 218 -19.74 -2.34 -9.57
C ARG A 218 -18.46 -3.15 -9.77
N TYR A 219 -17.38 -2.76 -9.09
CA TYR A 219 -16.10 -3.46 -9.08
C TYR A 219 -16.27 -4.90 -8.56
N ARG A 220 -16.90 -5.10 -7.41
CA ARG A 220 -17.13 -6.45 -6.84
C ARG A 220 -17.96 -7.32 -7.76
N THR A 221 -19.03 -6.77 -8.34
CA THR A 221 -19.84 -7.47 -9.34
C THR A 221 -18.99 -7.87 -10.53
N ARG A 222 -18.13 -6.96 -11.02
CA ARG A 222 -17.25 -7.25 -12.15
C ARG A 222 -16.25 -8.35 -11.85
N VAL A 223 -15.65 -8.37 -10.65
CA VAL A 223 -14.76 -9.47 -10.24
C VAL A 223 -15.52 -10.80 -10.21
N ALA A 224 -16.72 -10.85 -9.62
CA ALA A 224 -17.55 -12.05 -9.58
C ALA A 224 -17.91 -12.57 -10.98
N GLU A 225 -18.28 -11.68 -11.91
CA GLU A 225 -18.55 -12.02 -13.32
C GLU A 225 -17.33 -12.64 -13.99
N LEU A 226 -16.14 -12.06 -13.79
CA LEU A 226 -14.90 -12.56 -14.39
C LEU A 226 -14.53 -13.94 -13.84
N LEU A 227 -14.66 -14.15 -12.52
CA LEU A 227 -14.40 -15.44 -11.87
C LEU A 227 -15.39 -16.54 -12.28
N CYS A 228 -16.61 -16.17 -12.68
CA CYS A 228 -17.58 -17.09 -13.28
C CYS A 228 -17.42 -17.30 -14.80
N GLY A 229 -16.50 -16.56 -15.44
CA GLY A 229 -16.32 -16.55 -16.88
C GLY A 229 -14.84 -16.70 -17.27
N PRO A 230 -14.23 -15.66 -17.86
CA PRO A 230 -12.88 -15.76 -18.43
C PRO A 230 -11.77 -16.01 -17.40
N ALA A 231 -11.96 -15.67 -16.13
CA ALA A 231 -11.02 -15.95 -15.04
C ALA A 231 -11.36 -17.21 -14.24
N ALA A 232 -12.37 -17.99 -14.65
CA ALA A 232 -12.74 -19.20 -13.94
C ALA A 232 -11.57 -20.20 -13.88
N ALA A 233 -11.42 -20.89 -12.75
CA ALA A 233 -10.33 -21.84 -12.51
C ALA A 233 -10.10 -22.85 -13.66
N PRO A 234 -11.13 -23.55 -14.19
CA PRO A 234 -10.93 -24.45 -15.32
C PRO A 234 -10.51 -23.74 -16.61
N VAL A 235 -10.90 -22.47 -16.81
CA VAL A 235 -10.52 -21.68 -17.98
C VAL A 235 -9.04 -21.33 -17.90
N LEU A 236 -8.57 -20.77 -16.78
CA LEU A 236 -7.16 -20.40 -16.62
C LEU A 236 -6.24 -21.64 -16.61
N ALA A 237 -6.65 -22.73 -15.94
CA ALA A 237 -5.93 -23.99 -16.02
C ALA A 237 -5.83 -24.50 -17.47
N GLY A 238 -6.92 -24.46 -18.23
CA GLY A 238 -6.93 -24.83 -19.65
C GLY A 238 -6.02 -23.95 -20.52
N ARG A 239 -5.83 -22.67 -20.19
CA ARG A 239 -4.85 -21.80 -20.89
C ARG A 239 -3.42 -22.20 -20.58
N ILE A 240 -3.10 -22.49 -19.31
CA ILE A 240 -1.80 -23.01 -18.89
C ILE A 240 -1.48 -24.30 -19.66
N ASP A 241 -2.41 -25.27 -19.64
CA ASP A 241 -2.27 -26.56 -20.31
C ASP A 241 -2.11 -26.44 -21.83
N ALA A 242 -2.71 -25.42 -22.45
CA ALA A 242 -2.60 -25.20 -23.89
C ALA A 242 -1.23 -24.67 -24.32
N PHE A 243 -0.56 -23.88 -23.48
CA PHE A 243 0.70 -23.23 -23.81
C PHE A 243 1.92 -23.97 -23.28
N ALA A 244 1.85 -24.50 -22.05
CA ALA A 244 2.98 -25.11 -21.36
C ALA A 244 3.69 -26.19 -22.17
N PRO A 245 3.01 -27.14 -22.86
CA PRO A 245 3.70 -28.19 -23.64
C PRO A 245 4.49 -27.65 -24.82
N ARG A 246 3.99 -26.59 -25.48
CA ARG A 246 4.65 -25.98 -26.64
C ARG A 246 5.90 -25.21 -26.23
N ILE A 247 5.82 -24.49 -25.11
CA ILE A 247 6.95 -23.78 -24.51
C ILE A 247 8.00 -24.78 -24.03
N ARG A 248 7.56 -25.82 -23.31
CA ARG A 248 8.42 -26.92 -22.85
C ARG A 248 9.21 -27.53 -23.99
N GLN A 249 8.54 -27.87 -25.10
CA GLN A 249 9.21 -28.42 -26.28
C GLN A 249 10.25 -27.44 -26.84
N ALA A 250 9.89 -26.16 -26.99
CA ALA A 250 10.80 -25.15 -27.51
C ALA A 250 12.02 -24.94 -26.61
N LEU A 251 11.87 -25.06 -25.29
CA LEU A 251 12.97 -25.01 -24.33
C LEU A 251 13.82 -26.27 -24.36
N ALA A 252 13.22 -27.46 -24.46
CA ALA A 252 13.95 -28.73 -24.57
C ALA A 252 14.84 -28.80 -25.81
N ASP A 253 14.39 -28.19 -26.92
CA ASP A 253 15.19 -28.06 -28.15
C ASP A 253 16.41 -27.11 -27.99
N ILE A 254 16.43 -26.28 -26.93
CA ILE A 254 17.54 -25.38 -26.59
C ILE A 254 18.44 -26.06 -25.55
N ASP A 255 17.83 -26.46 -24.43
CA ASP A 255 18.48 -27.06 -23.27
C ASP A 255 17.45 -27.84 -22.43
N PRO A 256 17.62 -29.16 -22.24
CA PRO A 256 16.75 -29.96 -21.37
C PRO A 256 16.58 -29.41 -19.95
N GLU A 257 17.59 -28.75 -19.37
CA GLU A 257 17.50 -28.17 -18.02
C GLU A 257 16.50 -27.00 -17.98
N LEU A 258 16.42 -26.20 -19.06
CA LEU A 258 15.42 -25.13 -19.18
C LEU A 258 14.00 -25.69 -19.25
N ALA A 259 13.82 -26.84 -19.88
CA ALA A 259 12.52 -27.51 -19.94
C ALA A 259 12.09 -28.01 -18.55
N GLU A 260 13.02 -28.59 -17.77
CA GLU A 260 12.75 -29.02 -16.39
C GLU A 260 12.43 -27.83 -15.47
N ALA A 261 13.19 -26.74 -15.56
CA ALA A 261 12.90 -25.51 -14.81
C ALA A 261 11.50 -24.94 -15.15
N HIS A 262 11.13 -25.01 -16.44
CA HIS A 262 9.80 -24.62 -16.91
C HIS A 262 8.68 -25.50 -16.32
N ASP A 263 8.88 -26.81 -16.19
CA ASP A 263 7.87 -27.68 -15.56
C ASP A 263 7.61 -27.27 -14.10
N GLY A 264 8.67 -27.00 -13.34
CA GLY A 264 8.57 -26.52 -11.96
C GLY A 264 7.87 -25.16 -11.88
N ALA A 265 8.21 -24.23 -12.76
CA ALA A 265 7.58 -22.92 -12.84
C ALA A 265 6.09 -22.99 -13.20
N VAL A 266 5.72 -23.83 -14.17
CA VAL A 266 4.32 -24.05 -14.57
C VAL A 266 3.52 -24.69 -13.45
N ALA A 267 4.08 -25.68 -12.74
CA ALA A 267 3.42 -26.30 -11.60
C ALA A 267 3.16 -25.29 -10.47
N GLY A 268 4.17 -24.46 -10.14
CA GLY A 268 4.05 -23.39 -9.15
C GLY A 268 3.00 -22.36 -9.54
N LEU A 269 3.03 -21.88 -10.79
CA LEU A 269 2.03 -20.93 -11.30
C LEU A 269 0.61 -21.52 -11.26
N ALA A 270 0.43 -22.78 -11.70
CA ALA A 270 -0.88 -23.43 -11.68
C ALA A 270 -1.43 -23.55 -10.24
N GLU A 271 -0.58 -23.88 -9.28
CA GLU A 271 -0.95 -23.90 -7.87
C GLU A 271 -1.33 -22.51 -7.34
N GLN A 272 -0.51 -21.49 -7.62
CA GLN A 272 -0.75 -20.10 -7.22
C GLN A 272 -2.06 -19.56 -7.80
N VAL A 273 -2.31 -19.77 -9.10
CA VAL A 273 -3.57 -19.41 -9.76
C VAL A 273 -4.74 -20.10 -9.06
N ALA A 274 -4.65 -21.41 -8.84
CA ALA A 274 -5.74 -22.14 -8.20
C ALA A 274 -6.01 -21.67 -6.76
N GLN A 275 -4.96 -21.39 -5.98
CA GLN A 275 -5.07 -20.82 -4.63
C GLN A 275 -5.66 -19.41 -4.66
N ARG A 276 -5.22 -18.56 -5.59
CA ARG A 276 -5.69 -17.18 -5.77
C ARG A 276 -7.19 -17.13 -6.04
N LEU A 277 -7.66 -17.93 -6.99
CA LEU A 277 -9.08 -17.94 -7.37
C LEU A 277 -9.96 -18.47 -6.22
N ARG A 278 -9.52 -19.51 -5.49
CA ARG A 278 -10.22 -19.98 -4.28
C ARG A 278 -10.29 -18.91 -3.21
N SER A 279 -9.18 -18.21 -2.95
CA SER A 279 -9.12 -17.10 -2.00
C SER A 279 -10.13 -16.01 -2.37
N LEU A 280 -10.17 -15.59 -3.63
CA LEU A 280 -11.12 -14.58 -4.10
C LEU A 280 -12.58 -15.04 -3.99
N ASP A 281 -12.88 -16.30 -4.29
CA ASP A 281 -14.22 -16.87 -4.09
C ASP A 281 -14.64 -16.87 -2.61
N ASP A 282 -13.71 -17.19 -1.70
CA ASP A 282 -13.96 -17.13 -0.25
C ASP A 282 -14.17 -15.70 0.24
N GLN A 283 -13.41 -14.74 -0.27
CA GLN A 283 -13.54 -13.32 0.06
C GLN A 283 -14.85 -12.71 -0.48
N LEU A 284 -15.24 -13.05 -1.71
CA LEU A 284 -16.52 -12.63 -2.29
C LEU A 284 -17.71 -13.19 -1.50
N ALA A 285 -17.59 -14.43 -1.02
CA ALA A 285 -18.62 -15.07 -0.22
C ALA A 285 -18.58 -14.70 1.28
N GLY A 286 -17.66 -13.83 1.71
CA GLY A 286 -17.52 -13.42 3.10
C GLY A 286 -16.96 -14.50 4.05
N ARG A 287 -16.36 -15.57 3.51
CA ARG A 287 -15.68 -16.63 4.27
C ARG A 287 -14.25 -16.27 4.67
N ALA A 288 -13.67 -15.27 4.01
CA ALA A 288 -12.35 -14.71 4.28
C ALA A 288 -12.41 -13.17 4.23
N PRO A 289 -11.50 -12.46 4.91
CA PRO A 289 -11.47 -10.99 4.87
C PRO A 289 -11.15 -10.51 3.46
N SER A 290 -11.97 -9.59 2.95
CA SER A 290 -11.85 -9.06 1.60
C SER A 290 -11.01 -7.78 1.48
N ARG A 291 -10.49 -7.27 2.60
CA ARG A 291 -9.69 -6.04 2.71
C ARG A 291 -8.49 -6.29 3.60
N PRO A 292 -7.41 -5.49 3.47
CA PRO A 292 -6.39 -5.40 4.48
C PRO A 292 -7.05 -5.24 5.84
N GLN A 293 -6.81 -6.21 6.71
CA GLN A 293 -7.05 -5.98 8.12
C GLN A 293 -5.86 -5.15 8.60
N PRO A 294 -6.06 -4.07 9.38
CA PRO A 294 -4.95 -3.48 10.09
C PRO A 294 -4.23 -4.62 10.81
N PRO A 295 -2.88 -4.62 10.84
CA PRO A 295 -2.12 -5.67 11.51
C PRO A 295 -2.77 -5.88 12.87
N ALA A 296 -3.07 -7.12 13.24
CA ALA A 296 -3.80 -7.44 14.46
C ALA A 296 -3.07 -6.77 15.64
N GLU A 297 -3.50 -5.57 16.01
CA GLU A 297 -2.99 -4.88 17.16
C GLU A 297 -3.49 -5.72 18.33
N GLN A 298 -2.55 -6.26 19.12
CA GLN A 298 -2.93 -6.86 20.38
C GLN A 298 -3.83 -5.85 21.10
N PRO A 299 -5.04 -6.26 21.54
CA PRO A 299 -5.93 -5.36 22.24
C PRO A 299 -5.16 -4.74 23.42
N PRO A 300 -5.40 -3.46 23.74
CA PRO A 300 -4.66 -2.80 24.81
C PRO A 300 -4.76 -3.60 26.10
N ALA A 301 -3.64 -3.80 26.79
CA ALA A 301 -3.63 -4.54 28.04
C ALA A 301 -4.39 -3.77 29.13
N GLN A 302 -5.10 -4.49 30.00
CA GLN A 302 -5.61 -3.92 31.24
C GLN A 302 -4.49 -3.93 32.28
N PRO A 303 -4.02 -2.78 32.80
CA PRO A 303 -2.96 -2.76 33.80
C PRO A 303 -3.37 -3.50 35.08
N VAL A 304 -2.48 -4.35 35.59
CA VAL A 304 -2.69 -5.07 36.86
C VAL A 304 -2.15 -4.21 38.00
N PHE A 305 -3.05 -3.66 38.81
CA PHE A 305 -2.69 -2.84 39.97
C PHE A 305 -2.37 -3.72 41.19
N ASP A 306 -1.26 -3.43 41.87
CA ASP A 306 -0.90 -4.05 43.13
C ASP A 306 -1.77 -3.54 44.31
N GLU A 307 -1.54 -4.05 45.52
CA GLU A 307 -2.27 -3.64 46.74
C GLU A 307 -2.10 -2.14 47.08
N ARG A 308 -1.12 -1.46 46.48
CA ARG A 308 -0.87 -0.01 46.64
C ARG A 308 -1.48 0.80 45.51
N GLY A 309 -2.23 0.17 44.61
CA GLY A 309 -2.84 0.81 43.45
C GLY A 309 -1.83 1.18 42.36
N ILE A 310 -0.69 0.50 42.26
CA ILE A 310 0.35 0.78 41.27
C ILE A 310 0.40 -0.35 40.23
N ALA A 311 0.36 0.01 38.95
CA ALA A 311 0.52 -0.91 37.83
C ALA A 311 1.75 -0.54 37.00
N ARG A 312 2.54 -1.55 36.62
CA ARG A 312 3.59 -1.40 35.61
C ARG A 312 2.97 -1.39 34.22
N ILE A 313 3.54 -0.56 33.33
CA ILE A 313 3.06 -0.42 31.96
C ILE A 313 4.03 -1.13 31.02
N GLU A 314 3.50 -2.08 30.26
CA GLU A 314 4.23 -2.84 29.24
C GLU A 314 3.76 -2.44 27.84
N GLY A 315 4.42 -2.96 26.81
CA GLY A 315 4.00 -2.77 25.41
C GLY A 315 4.27 -1.39 24.84
N TRP A 316 5.25 -0.65 25.39
CA TRP A 316 5.71 0.62 24.83
C TRP A 316 6.28 0.43 23.43
N LYS A 317 5.85 1.27 22.48
CA LYS A 317 6.32 1.27 21.09
C LYS A 317 6.78 2.67 20.68
N PRO A 318 7.86 2.78 19.89
CA PRO A 318 8.32 4.07 19.38
C PRO A 318 7.35 4.61 18.32
N ARG A 319 7.22 5.93 18.24
CA ARG A 319 6.46 6.65 17.21
C ARG A 319 7.11 7.99 16.89
N GLN A 320 7.50 8.15 15.63
CA GLN A 320 7.89 9.43 15.03
C GLN A 320 6.65 10.17 14.53
N GLU A 321 6.48 11.44 14.88
CA GLU A 321 5.41 12.30 14.36
C GLU A 321 5.92 13.40 13.42
N ALA A 322 7.09 13.98 13.69
CA ALA A 322 7.71 15.00 12.84
C ALA A 322 9.24 15.06 13.06
N GLY A 323 9.98 15.53 12.06
CA GLY A 323 11.45 15.58 12.09
C GLY A 323 12.10 14.19 12.14
N GLU A 324 13.43 14.15 12.28
CA GLU A 324 14.21 12.92 12.39
C GLU A 324 14.60 12.65 13.86
N SER A 325 14.70 11.37 14.24
CA SER A 325 15.20 11.01 15.56
C SER A 325 15.80 9.60 15.59
N THR A 326 16.76 9.40 16.48
CA THR A 326 17.12 8.07 16.95
C THR A 326 16.25 7.70 18.15
N MET A 327 15.58 6.54 18.09
CA MET A 327 14.83 5.97 19.20
C MET A 327 15.25 4.52 19.44
N ASP A 328 15.77 4.26 20.63
CA ASP A 328 16.28 2.96 21.03
C ASP A 328 16.04 2.70 22.51
N VAL A 329 16.17 1.43 22.90
CA VAL A 329 16.20 1.03 24.31
C VAL A 329 17.67 0.87 24.69
N VAL A 330 18.13 1.70 25.62
CA VAL A 330 19.52 1.67 26.10
C VAL A 330 19.59 0.82 27.35
N ASP A 331 20.23 -0.35 27.23
CA ASP A 331 20.59 -1.17 28.39
C ASP A 331 21.55 -0.39 29.30
N ASP A 332 21.33 -0.44 30.62
CA ASP A 332 22.03 0.39 31.63
C ASP A 332 21.91 1.93 31.42
N GLY A 333 21.00 2.38 30.55
CA GLY A 333 20.79 3.80 30.25
C GLY A 333 19.93 4.56 31.27
N GLY A 334 19.20 3.84 32.12
CA GLY A 334 18.27 4.33 33.13
C GLY A 334 18.92 4.72 34.45
N LYS A 335 18.10 5.00 35.46
CA LYS A 335 18.60 5.29 36.80
C LYS A 335 19.09 3.99 37.44
N ASP A 336 20.21 4.08 38.16
CA ASP A 336 20.80 2.95 38.90
C ASP A 336 21.09 1.70 38.03
N GLY A 337 21.28 1.88 36.71
CA GLY A 337 21.58 0.80 35.75
C GLY A 337 20.35 0.10 35.17
N ALA A 338 19.15 0.65 35.30
CA ALA A 338 17.96 0.13 34.61
C ALA A 338 18.03 0.39 33.09
N ALA A 339 17.15 -0.24 32.31
CA ALA A 339 16.96 0.14 30.91
C ALA A 339 16.24 1.49 30.78
N ALA A 340 16.53 2.25 29.73
CA ALA A 340 15.81 3.48 29.41
C ALA A 340 15.33 3.51 27.97
N PHE A 341 14.11 4.02 27.78
CA PHE A 341 13.66 4.50 26.48
C PHE A 341 14.40 5.79 26.16
N HIS A 342 15.10 5.80 25.04
CA HIS A 342 15.89 6.93 24.58
C HIS A 342 15.27 7.55 23.33
N ILE A 343 15.37 8.88 23.24
CA ILE A 343 15.04 9.65 22.05
C ILE A 343 16.12 10.73 21.88
N ALA A 344 16.75 10.78 20.72
CA ALA A 344 17.67 11.84 20.31
C ALA A 344 17.12 12.56 19.08
N ALA A 345 16.91 13.88 19.16
CA ALA A 345 16.50 14.68 18.02
C ALA A 345 17.64 14.78 16.99
N GLU A 346 17.32 14.51 15.72
CA GLU A 346 18.25 14.54 14.60
C GLU A 346 17.74 15.45 13.48
N GLY A 347 18.66 15.85 12.59
CA GLY A 347 18.34 16.70 11.45
C GLY A 347 18.20 18.18 11.79
N GLU A 348 17.72 18.96 10.81
CA GLU A 348 17.55 20.42 10.92
C GLU A 348 16.11 20.83 11.26
N GLU A 349 15.15 19.91 11.17
CA GLU A 349 13.74 20.16 11.47
C GLU A 349 13.40 19.83 12.93
N PRO A 350 12.42 20.53 13.54
CA PRO A 350 11.94 20.19 14.87
C PRO A 350 11.47 18.74 14.99
N CYS A 351 11.99 18.05 15.99
CA CYS A 351 11.68 16.66 16.27
C CYS A 351 10.46 16.55 17.20
N ILE A 352 9.50 15.71 16.80
CA ILE A 352 8.39 15.24 17.64
C ILE A 352 8.42 13.72 17.60
N ALA A 353 8.94 13.12 18.67
CA ALA A 353 9.10 11.69 18.79
C ALA A 353 8.64 11.21 20.18
N SER A 354 8.13 9.98 20.26
CA SER A 354 7.57 9.48 21.51
C SER A 354 7.60 7.96 21.63
N TRP A 355 7.62 7.47 22.86
CA TRP A 355 7.25 6.10 23.20
C TRP A 355 5.80 6.06 23.69
N ARG A 356 5.01 5.11 23.19
CA ARG A 356 3.57 5.02 23.48
C ARG A 356 3.13 3.64 23.91
N ALA A 357 2.24 3.58 24.90
CA ALA A 357 1.56 2.35 25.33
C ALA A 357 0.05 2.58 25.38
N ARG A 358 -0.74 1.63 24.87
CA ARG A 358 -2.21 1.65 24.98
C ARG A 358 -2.63 0.81 26.20
N VAL A 359 -3.52 1.35 27.03
CA VAL A 359 -4.06 0.68 28.22
C VAL A 359 -5.57 0.79 28.29
N LEU A 360 -6.24 -0.24 28.81
CA LEU A 360 -7.65 -0.19 29.20
C LEU A 360 -7.77 0.08 30.69
N VAL A 361 -8.38 1.18 31.09
CA VAL A 361 -8.54 1.57 32.50
C VAL A 361 -10.01 1.75 32.88
N PRO A 362 -10.43 1.37 34.09
CA PRO A 362 -11.79 1.61 34.56
C PRO A 362 -12.00 3.10 34.88
N ALA A 363 -13.24 3.47 35.17
CA ALA A 363 -13.55 4.80 35.68
C ALA A 363 -12.71 5.15 36.92
N GLY A 364 -12.14 6.37 36.93
CA GLY A 364 -11.36 6.88 38.06
C GLY A 364 -10.28 7.87 37.67
N ARG A 365 -9.53 8.31 38.68
CA ARG A 365 -8.37 9.20 38.53
C ARG A 365 -7.08 8.40 38.62
N PHE A 366 -6.13 8.75 37.76
CA PHE A 366 -4.85 8.07 37.66
C PHE A 366 -3.70 9.05 37.56
N VAL A 367 -2.51 8.61 37.96
CA VAL A 367 -1.24 9.32 37.77
C VAL A 367 -0.30 8.45 36.96
N LEU A 368 0.05 8.88 35.75
CA LEU A 368 1.20 8.36 35.03
C LEU A 368 2.46 8.97 35.66
N SER A 369 3.35 8.12 36.19
CA SER A 369 4.60 8.55 36.80
C SER A 369 5.80 7.88 36.14
N GLY A 370 6.93 8.56 36.11
CA GLY A 370 8.19 8.04 35.60
C GLY A 370 9.37 8.94 35.95
N MET A 371 10.58 8.39 35.91
CA MET A 371 11.81 9.16 36.01
C MET A 371 12.33 9.52 34.63
N LEU A 372 12.68 10.78 34.45
CA LEU A 372 13.14 11.37 33.19
C LEU A 372 14.48 12.06 33.39
N ARG A 373 15.35 11.98 32.39
CA ARG A 373 16.59 12.76 32.26
C ARG A 373 16.62 13.39 30.87
N VAL A 374 17.18 14.59 30.75
CA VAL A 374 17.35 15.25 29.45
C VAL A 374 18.73 15.89 29.32
N ALA A 375 19.20 16.01 28.09
CA ALA A 375 20.42 16.72 27.75
C ALA A 375 20.19 17.63 26.54
N GLY A 376 20.57 18.90 26.65
CA GLY A 376 20.57 19.86 25.55
C GLY A 376 19.22 20.12 24.89
N VAL A 377 18.09 19.91 25.58
CA VAL A 377 16.75 20.03 24.98
C VAL A 377 16.44 21.48 24.64
N ALA A 378 16.44 21.82 23.36
CA ALA A 378 16.08 23.14 22.84
C ALA A 378 14.60 23.18 22.45
N PRO A 379 13.84 24.22 22.84
CA PRO A 379 12.43 24.33 22.46
C PRO A 379 12.29 24.55 20.95
N VAL A 380 11.15 24.16 20.37
CA VAL A 380 10.86 24.29 18.93
C VAL A 380 10.67 25.76 18.53
N GLU A 381 9.94 26.51 19.35
CA GLU A 381 9.72 27.96 19.26
C GLU A 381 9.85 28.59 20.66
N ASP A 382 9.51 29.88 20.81
CA ASP A 382 9.44 30.50 22.14
C ASP A 382 8.52 29.66 23.06
N PRO A 383 8.95 29.26 24.28
CA PRO A 383 8.15 28.45 25.20
C PRO A 383 6.78 29.03 25.56
N ASP A 384 6.59 30.34 25.38
CA ASP A 384 5.32 31.04 25.56
C ASP A 384 4.37 30.91 24.34
N GLU A 385 4.91 30.55 23.16
CA GLU A 385 4.17 30.36 21.90
C GLU A 385 3.88 28.88 21.59
N ASP A 386 4.78 27.95 21.97
CA ASP A 386 4.54 26.50 21.92
C ASP A 386 4.54 25.88 23.33
N PRO A 387 3.36 25.77 23.98
CA PRO A 387 3.27 25.20 25.32
C PRO A 387 3.66 23.71 25.37
N ALA A 388 3.66 23.01 24.23
CA ALA A 388 4.02 21.59 24.15
C ALA A 388 5.53 21.34 24.04
N SER A 389 6.34 22.36 23.70
CA SER A 389 7.80 22.22 23.53
C SER A 389 8.50 21.75 24.82
N GLY A 390 9.26 20.66 24.71
CA GLY A 390 10.07 20.03 25.75
C GLY A 390 9.83 18.52 25.88
N VAL A 391 10.36 17.95 26.95
CA VAL A 391 10.20 16.52 27.28
C VAL A 391 9.16 16.35 28.38
N CYS A 392 8.20 15.43 28.20
CA CYS A 392 7.10 15.25 29.14
C CYS A 392 6.55 13.82 29.21
N LEU A 393 5.70 13.59 30.22
CA LEU A 393 4.76 12.48 30.30
C LEU A 393 3.35 13.02 30.12
N ARG A 394 2.51 12.33 29.34
CA ARG A 394 1.11 12.71 29.12
C ARG A 394 0.26 11.53 28.65
N ILE A 395 -1.03 11.78 28.43
CA ILE A 395 -1.86 10.94 27.58
C ILE A 395 -2.06 11.59 26.21
N SER A 396 -2.39 10.77 25.20
CA SER A 396 -2.76 11.27 23.88
C SER A 396 -3.97 12.20 23.97
N GLY A 397 -3.92 13.33 23.25
CA GLY A 397 -4.98 14.36 23.26
C GLY A 397 -4.95 15.34 24.45
N ALA A 398 -4.06 15.16 25.43
CA ALA A 398 -3.90 16.08 26.55
C ALA A 398 -2.62 16.91 26.44
N HIS A 399 -2.64 18.14 26.96
CA HIS A 399 -1.44 18.98 27.10
C HIS A 399 -0.65 18.56 28.35
N PRO A 400 0.70 18.57 28.30
CA PRO A 400 1.50 18.24 29.48
C PRO A 400 1.48 19.36 30.53
N ASP A 401 1.32 18.98 31.80
CA ASP A 401 1.36 19.95 32.92
C ASP A 401 2.78 20.36 33.30
N ARG A 402 3.77 19.51 32.98
CA ARG A 402 5.19 19.72 33.33
C ARG A 402 6.06 19.24 32.18
N LYS A 403 7.10 20.02 31.88
CA LYS A 403 8.06 19.76 30.81
C LYS A 403 9.51 20.02 31.25
N LEU A 404 10.45 19.37 30.58
CA LEU A 404 11.88 19.61 30.71
C LEU A 404 12.44 20.25 29.44
N LEU A 405 13.30 21.24 29.65
CA LEU A 405 14.13 21.91 28.65
C LEU A 405 15.57 21.97 29.18
N GLY A 406 16.53 22.17 28.27
CA GLY A 406 17.96 22.22 28.58
C GLY A 406 18.49 20.90 29.13
N ASP A 407 19.33 20.98 30.16
CA ASP A 407 19.88 19.83 30.85
C ASP A 407 19.15 19.57 32.16
N SER A 408 18.78 18.31 32.43
CA SER A 408 18.22 17.91 33.70
C SER A 408 18.66 16.50 34.10
N PRO A 409 19.17 16.31 35.33
CA PRO A 409 19.43 14.96 35.83
C PRO A 409 18.11 14.20 36.04
N TRP A 410 18.20 12.90 36.31
CA TRP A 410 17.06 12.05 36.63
C TRP A 410 16.13 12.66 37.69
N ARG A 411 14.87 12.91 37.32
CA ARG A 411 13.82 13.46 38.19
C ARG A 411 12.48 12.79 37.92
N THR A 412 11.65 12.72 38.95
CA THR A 412 10.30 12.15 38.83
C THR A 412 9.33 13.15 38.20
N PHE A 413 8.63 12.70 37.18
CA PHE A 413 7.52 13.38 36.52
C PHE A 413 6.23 12.63 36.80
N LYS A 414 5.15 13.39 36.81
CA LYS A 414 3.79 12.92 37.08
C LYS A 414 2.84 13.65 36.14
N PHE A 415 1.87 12.91 35.63
CA PHE A 415 0.79 13.43 34.81
C PHE A 415 -0.52 12.83 35.31
N GLU A 416 -1.43 13.66 35.81
CA GLU A 416 -2.73 13.21 36.30
C GLU A 416 -3.76 13.22 35.18
N PHE A 417 -4.61 12.21 35.13
CA PHE A 417 -5.75 12.18 34.21
C PHE A 417 -6.94 11.44 34.80
N GLU A 418 -8.09 11.64 34.19
CA GLU A 418 -9.34 10.94 34.53
C GLU A 418 -9.77 10.05 33.37
N ALA A 419 -10.32 8.89 33.72
CA ALA A 419 -11.03 8.01 32.80
C ALA A 419 -12.51 7.96 33.22
N ALA A 420 -13.39 8.18 32.25
CA ALA A 420 -14.83 8.22 32.39
C ALA A 420 -15.47 7.47 31.20
N PRO A 421 -15.38 6.13 31.17
CA PRO A 421 -15.90 5.34 30.06
C PRO A 421 -17.41 5.54 29.89
N GLU A 422 -17.85 5.75 28.66
CA GLU A 422 -19.27 5.92 28.31
C GLU A 422 -19.91 4.55 28.00
N GLY A 423 -21.04 4.23 28.65
CA GLY A 423 -21.86 3.03 28.36
C GLY A 423 -21.99 2.04 29.53
N GLY A 424 -23.08 1.26 29.52
CA GLY A 424 -23.37 0.23 30.51
C GLY A 424 -22.52 -1.02 30.29
N GLY A 425 -21.67 -1.35 31.27
CA GLY A 425 -20.95 -2.62 31.28
C GLY A 425 -21.90 -3.82 31.32
N GLU A 426 -21.43 -4.99 30.87
CA GLU A 426 -22.08 -6.26 31.17
C GLU A 426 -22.21 -6.41 32.70
N GLU A 427 -23.24 -7.11 33.19
CA GLU A 427 -23.60 -7.18 34.63
C GLU A 427 -22.43 -7.62 35.56
N ASP A 428 -21.34 -8.17 35.00
CA ASP A 428 -20.16 -8.68 35.71
C ASP A 428 -18.82 -7.98 35.40
N ALA A 429 -18.77 -6.95 34.54
CA ALA A 429 -17.52 -6.26 34.20
C ALA A 429 -17.65 -4.72 34.17
N PRO A 430 -16.83 -3.97 34.91
CA PRO A 430 -16.89 -2.51 34.88
C PRO A 430 -16.49 -2.00 33.48
N PRO A 431 -17.14 -0.93 32.97
CA PRO A 431 -16.78 -0.36 31.69
C PRO A 431 -15.33 0.15 31.72
N LEU A 432 -14.60 -0.05 30.63
CA LEU A 432 -13.20 0.33 30.46
C LEU A 432 -13.08 1.40 29.38
N GLU A 433 -12.21 2.38 29.62
CA GLU A 433 -11.81 3.38 28.64
C GLU A 433 -10.40 3.09 28.16
N GLU A 434 -10.17 3.22 26.86
CA GLU A 434 -8.82 3.15 26.32
C GLU A 434 -8.10 4.49 26.52
N LYS A 435 -6.88 4.43 27.06
CA LYS A 435 -5.96 5.55 27.14
C LYS A 435 -4.63 5.20 26.48
N GLN A 436 -4.06 6.15 25.74
CA GLN A 436 -2.70 6.04 25.20
C GLN A 436 -1.77 6.89 26.04
N LEU A 437 -0.85 6.24 26.75
CA LEU A 437 0.21 6.84 27.55
C LEU A 437 1.38 7.24 26.65
N VAL A 438 2.00 8.37 26.92
CA VAL A 438 3.01 8.97 26.04
C VAL A 438 4.20 9.48 26.85
N CYS A 439 5.40 9.05 26.46
CA CYS A 439 6.70 9.60 26.85
C CYS A 439 7.23 10.36 25.62
N GLU A 440 7.29 11.70 25.67
CA GLU A 440 7.50 12.52 24.47
C GLU A 440 8.73 13.43 24.57
N LEU A 441 9.43 13.57 23.45
CA LEU A 441 10.36 14.65 23.14
C LEU A 441 9.76 15.49 22.00
N ARG A 442 9.48 16.77 22.28
CA ARG A 442 9.18 17.79 21.27
C ARG A 442 10.23 18.89 21.36
N ALA A 443 11.19 18.91 20.44
CA ALA A 443 12.36 19.78 20.57
C ALA A 443 13.02 20.10 19.23
N ALA A 444 13.65 21.27 19.12
CA ALA A 444 14.51 21.60 17.98
C ALA A 444 15.85 20.84 18.03
N ALA A 445 16.31 20.47 19.22
CA ALA A 445 17.52 19.68 19.44
C ALA A 445 17.49 19.04 20.85
N GLY A 446 18.35 18.05 21.07
CA GLY A 446 18.59 17.45 22.38
C GLY A 446 18.06 16.03 22.53
N GLU A 447 18.24 15.48 23.73
CA GLU A 447 18.04 14.06 24.03
C GLU A 447 17.22 13.88 25.29
N ALA A 448 16.43 12.80 25.32
CA ALA A 448 15.57 12.41 26.43
C ALA A 448 15.74 10.93 26.76
N TRP A 449 15.80 10.63 28.06
CA TRP A 449 15.77 9.27 28.59
C TRP A 449 14.62 9.13 29.57
N PHE A 450 13.86 8.04 29.43
CA PHE A 450 12.77 7.65 30.33
C PHE A 450 13.12 6.30 30.94
N ASP A 451 13.23 6.23 32.26
CA ASP A 451 13.60 5.02 32.97
C ASP A 451 12.45 3.99 32.92
N CYS A 452 12.70 2.83 32.30
CA CYS A 452 11.66 1.84 32.00
C CYS A 452 11.00 1.28 33.26
N ASP A 453 11.77 1.01 34.31
CA ASP A 453 11.28 0.40 35.55
C ASP A 453 10.42 1.35 36.39
N SER A 454 10.62 2.66 36.21
CA SER A 454 9.89 3.70 36.92
C SER A 454 8.56 4.09 36.27
N LEU A 455 8.30 3.66 35.02
CA LEU A 455 7.08 4.00 34.28
C LEU A 455 5.88 3.20 34.78
N VAL A 456 5.07 3.84 35.60
CA VAL A 456 3.93 3.22 36.29
C VAL A 456 2.68 4.09 36.21
N LEU A 457 1.53 3.42 36.31
CA LEU A 457 0.24 4.05 36.51
C LEU A 457 -0.23 3.83 37.94
N THR A 458 -0.54 4.91 38.66
CA THR A 458 -1.07 4.84 40.03
C THR A 458 -2.53 5.25 40.03
N ARG A 459 -3.41 4.42 40.60
CA ARG A 459 -4.82 4.80 40.83
C ARG A 459 -4.90 5.71 42.04
N ILE A 460 -5.56 6.86 41.89
CA ILE A 460 -5.88 7.76 43.01
C ILE A 460 -7.24 7.33 43.54
N GLU A 461 -7.29 6.82 44.77
CA GLU A 461 -8.58 6.65 45.45
C GLU A 461 -9.24 8.01 45.64
N PRO A 462 -10.56 8.14 45.44
CA PRO A 462 -11.26 9.38 45.79
C PRO A 462 -10.96 9.69 47.25
N ALA A 463 -10.50 10.91 47.53
CA ALA A 463 -10.27 11.36 48.90
C ALA A 463 -11.53 11.02 49.72
N GLU A 464 -11.37 10.25 50.81
CA GLU A 464 -12.45 10.04 51.76
C GLU A 464 -12.92 11.41 52.22
N GLY A 465 -14.04 11.86 51.65
CA GLY A 465 -14.74 13.05 52.11
C GLY A 465 -15.05 12.82 53.58
N SER A 466 -14.59 13.75 54.42
CA SER A 466 -15.20 14.15 55.67
C SER A 466 -16.49 13.39 55.99
N ARG A 467 -16.37 12.34 56.81
CA ARG A 467 -17.47 11.95 57.69
C ARG A 467 -17.72 13.17 58.59
N GLU A 468 -18.63 14.04 58.17
CA GLU A 468 -19.42 14.81 59.12
C GLU A 468 -20.25 13.77 59.89
N GLU A 469 -19.77 13.46 61.09
CA GLU A 469 -20.60 12.90 62.14
C GLU A 469 -21.58 13.97 62.62
N GLU A 470 -22.85 13.57 62.72
CA GLU A 470 -24.06 14.23 63.26
C GLU A 470 -24.77 15.32 62.45
#